data_AF-A0A842Y3H3-F1
#
_entry.id   AF-A0A842Y3H3-F1
#
_cell.length_a   1.000
_cell.length_b   1.000
_cell.length_c   1.000
_cell.angle_alpha   90.00
_cell.angle_beta   90.00
_cell.angle_gamma   90.00
#
_symmetry.space_group_name_H-M   'P 1'
#
loop_
_entity.id
_entity.type
_entity.pdbx_description
1 polymer ?
#
loop_
_entity_poly.entity_id
_entity_poly.type
_entity_poly.pdbx_seq_one_letter_code
_entity_poly.pdbx_strand_id
1 'polypeptide(L)'
;MAKLVLERAGKLLDEGVFYETQEIEKTFFEYQIGDKLNFVLIVADEDMEFNINETKPISVKKLKIPPKTLIIPGMDGIHPIGHLSAIGSYNVLPGIIDKERIVDFGMFHAALPGNISKEEVIGATLMVPVK
;
A
#
# COMPACT_ATOMS: atom_id res chain seq x y z
N MET A 1 18.31 19.34 -1.52
CA MET A 1 17.39 18.54 -2.35
C MET A 1 15.98 19.15 -2.40
N ALA A 2 15.28 19.35 -1.28
CA ALA A 2 13.93 19.97 -1.27
C ALA A 2 13.87 21.41 -1.83
N LYS A 3 14.90 22.22 -1.59
CA LYS A 3 14.97 23.61 -2.09
C LYS A 3 15.04 23.70 -3.63
N LEU A 4 15.71 22.74 -4.27
CA LEU A 4 15.84 22.65 -5.73
C LEU A 4 14.51 22.29 -6.40
N VAL A 5 13.67 21.48 -5.73
CA VAL A 5 12.35 21.06 -6.24
C VAL A 5 11.34 22.23 -6.15
N LEU A 6 11.39 23.00 -5.06
CA LEU A 6 10.52 24.16 -4.86
C LEU A 6 10.89 25.33 -5.79
N GLU A 7 12.19 25.58 -6.02
CA GLU A 7 12.65 26.59 -6.99
C GLU A 7 12.23 26.22 -8.42
N ARG A 8 12.26 24.93 -8.78
CA ARG A 8 11.79 24.45 -10.09
C ARG A 8 10.28 24.60 -10.25
N ALA A 9 9.51 24.34 -9.20
CA ALA A 9 8.05 24.50 -9.20
C ALA A 9 7.63 25.98 -9.31
N GLY A 10 8.32 26.89 -8.62
CA GLY A 10 8.07 28.33 -8.73
C GLY A 10 8.33 28.86 -10.14
N LYS A 11 9.44 28.44 -10.76
CA LYS A 11 9.80 28.87 -12.12
C LYS A 11 8.80 28.39 -13.19
N LEU A 12 8.22 27.20 -13.01
CA LEU A 12 7.20 26.64 -13.92
C LEU A 12 5.85 27.38 -13.83
N LEU A 13 5.54 27.99 -12.69
CA LEU A 13 4.33 28.79 -12.50
C LEU A 13 4.47 30.20 -13.12
N ASP A 14 5.66 30.81 -13.04
CA ASP A 14 5.94 32.13 -13.64
C ASP A 14 6.01 32.08 -15.16
N GLU A 15 6.42 30.94 -15.75
CA GLU A 15 6.52 30.74 -17.20
C GLU A 15 5.17 30.46 -17.89
N GLY A 16 4.05 30.48 -17.15
CA GLY A 16 2.71 30.30 -17.73
C GLY A 16 2.54 28.94 -18.41
N VAL A 17 3.21 27.90 -17.91
CA VAL A 17 2.98 26.52 -18.36
C VAL A 17 1.66 26.04 -17.77
N PHE A 18 0.57 26.43 -18.44
CA PHE A 18 -0.73 25.79 -18.23
C PHE A 18 -0.61 24.36 -18.73
N TYR A 19 -0.58 23.39 -17.80
CA TYR A 19 -1.01 22.05 -18.17
C TYR A 19 -2.49 22.21 -18.54
N GLU A 20 -2.84 21.98 -19.80
CA GLU A 20 -4.22 21.68 -20.15
C GLU A 20 -4.64 20.56 -19.20
N THR A 21 -5.54 20.86 -18.27
CA THR A 21 -6.29 19.82 -17.57
C THR A 21 -7.10 19.12 -18.65
N GLN A 22 -6.53 18.08 -19.24
CA GLN A 22 -7.31 17.12 -19.99
C GLN A 22 -8.43 16.68 -19.07
N GLU A 23 -9.65 16.85 -19.55
CA GLU A 23 -10.84 16.35 -18.89
C GLU A 23 -10.65 14.83 -18.82
N ILE A 24 -10.21 14.32 -17.66
CA ILE A 24 -10.11 12.89 -17.44
C ILE A 24 -11.55 12.39 -17.48
N GLU A 25 -11.93 11.76 -18.59
CA GLU A 25 -13.22 11.11 -18.74
C GLU A 25 -13.35 10.15 -17.56
N LYS A 26 -14.22 10.49 -16.59
CA LYS A 26 -14.37 9.74 -15.34
C LYS A 26 -14.91 8.35 -15.70
N THR A 27 -14.01 7.39 -15.84
CA THR A 27 -14.40 6.00 -16.03
C THR A 27 -14.77 5.45 -14.66
N PHE A 28 -16.07 5.35 -14.41
CA PHE A 28 -16.59 4.66 -13.23
C PHE A 28 -16.53 3.15 -13.49
N PHE A 29 -15.88 2.42 -12.59
CA PHE A 29 -15.90 0.97 -12.59
C PHE A 29 -16.77 0.51 -11.42
N GLU A 30 -17.88 -0.15 -11.75
CA GLU A 30 -18.77 -0.76 -10.78
C GLU A 30 -18.49 -2.27 -10.76
N TYR A 31 -18.37 -2.83 -9.56
CA TYR A 31 -18.12 -4.25 -9.35
C TYR A 31 -19.15 -4.81 -8.37
N GLN A 32 -19.66 -6.01 -8.65
CA GLN A 32 -20.46 -6.74 -7.67
C GLN A 32 -19.53 -7.48 -6.71
N ILE A 33 -19.65 -7.20 -5.41
CA ILE A 33 -18.91 -7.92 -4.37
C ILE A 33 -19.41 -9.36 -4.29
N GLY A 34 -18.50 -10.32 -4.25
CA GLY A 34 -18.82 -11.74 -4.10
C GLY A 34 -19.32 -12.10 -2.70
N ASP A 35 -19.80 -13.34 -2.54
CA ASP A 35 -20.51 -13.79 -1.34
C ASP A 35 -19.59 -14.08 -0.14
N LYS A 36 -18.26 -13.99 -0.33
CA LYS A 36 -17.24 -14.31 0.67
C LYS A 36 -16.17 -13.24 0.72
N LEU A 37 -15.87 -12.76 1.92
CA LEU A 37 -14.72 -11.91 2.22
C LEU A 37 -13.65 -12.78 2.89
N ASN A 38 -12.40 -12.70 2.46
CA ASN A 38 -11.31 -13.41 3.13
C ASN A 38 -10.51 -12.41 3.96
N PHE A 39 -10.51 -12.60 5.27
CA PHE A 39 -9.64 -11.88 6.19
C PHE A 39 -8.28 -12.59 6.23
N VAL A 40 -7.22 -11.88 5.86
CA VAL A 40 -5.88 -12.44 5.72
C VAL A 40 -4.91 -11.65 6.59
N LEU A 41 -4.16 -12.37 7.42
CA LEU A 41 -3.09 -11.79 8.23
C LEU A 41 -1.86 -11.49 7.37
N ILE A 42 -1.24 -10.35 7.62
CA ILE A 42 0.05 -9.96 7.04
C ILE A 42 1.14 -10.28 8.05
N VAL A 43 2.11 -11.08 7.63
CA VAL A 43 3.17 -11.64 8.47
C VAL A 43 4.51 -11.12 8.00
N ALA A 44 5.35 -10.64 8.91
CA ALA A 44 6.70 -10.19 8.61
C ALA A 44 7.58 -11.35 8.09
N ASP A 45 8.37 -11.09 7.05
CA ASP A 45 9.36 -12.04 6.49
C ASP A 45 10.80 -11.66 6.85
N GLU A 46 10.99 -10.65 7.68
CA GLU A 46 12.29 -10.21 8.20
C GLU A 46 12.19 -9.68 9.62
N ASP A 47 13.33 -9.63 10.32
CA ASP A 47 13.47 -8.92 11.58
C ASP A 47 13.77 -7.43 11.28
N MET A 48 13.07 -6.53 11.97
CA MET A 48 13.21 -5.10 11.74
C MET A 48 13.04 -4.27 13.02
N GLU A 49 14.01 -3.42 13.30
CA GLU A 49 13.97 -2.44 14.39
C GLU A 49 13.31 -1.14 13.91
N PHE A 50 12.51 -0.50 14.75
CA PHE A 50 11.88 0.80 14.47
C PHE A 50 12.18 1.81 15.58
N ASN A 51 12.48 3.04 15.16
CA ASN A 51 12.47 4.20 16.02
C ASN A 51 11.05 4.77 16.14
N ILE A 52 10.85 5.65 17.14
CA ILE A 52 9.59 6.37 17.29
C ILE A 52 9.28 7.21 16.04
N ASN A 53 8.04 7.14 15.56
CA ASN A 53 7.53 7.81 14.36
C ASN A 53 8.26 7.44 13.05
N GLU A 54 8.97 6.32 13.01
CA GLU A 54 9.61 5.83 11.80
C GLU A 54 8.59 5.14 10.89
N THR A 55 8.62 5.51 9.61
CA THR A 55 7.89 4.81 8.55
C THR A 55 8.90 4.22 7.57
N LYS A 56 8.82 2.91 7.34
CA LYS A 56 9.66 2.25 6.33
C LYS A 56 8.98 0.99 5.79
N PRO A 57 9.40 0.55 4.59
CA PRO A 57 8.94 -0.73 4.08
C PRO A 57 9.47 -1.87 4.96
N ILE A 58 8.66 -2.91 5.10
CA ILE A 58 9.01 -4.19 5.71
C ILE A 58 8.58 -5.32 4.76
N SER A 59 9.45 -6.30 4.59
CA SER A 59 9.21 -7.50 3.82
C SER A 59 8.13 -8.33 4.49
N VAL A 60 7.17 -8.81 3.72
CA VAL A 60 6.08 -9.64 4.23
C VAL A 60 6.05 -10.96 3.49
N LYS A 61 5.52 -11.98 4.17
CA LYS A 61 5.30 -13.28 3.53
C LYS A 61 4.44 -13.10 2.29
N LYS A 62 4.90 -13.69 1.19
CA LYS A 62 4.25 -13.56 -0.11
C LYS A 62 2.79 -13.93 -0.03
N LEU A 63 1.94 -12.96 -0.33
CA LEU A 63 0.50 -13.13 -0.39
C LEU A 63 0.06 -13.10 -1.85
N LYS A 64 -0.51 -14.21 -2.32
CA LYS A 64 -1.10 -14.30 -3.66
C LYS A 64 -2.50 -13.72 -3.65
N ILE A 65 -2.75 -12.79 -4.57
CA ILE A 65 -4.05 -12.18 -4.79
C ILE A 65 -4.62 -12.77 -6.07
N PRO A 66 -5.73 -13.52 -6.00
CA PRO A 66 -6.35 -14.08 -7.19
C PRO A 66 -6.80 -13.00 -8.18
N PRO A 67 -7.01 -13.36 -9.46
CA PRO A 67 -7.77 -12.53 -10.38
C PRO A 67 -9.11 -12.07 -9.78
N LYS A 68 -9.59 -10.92 -10.24
CA LYS A 68 -10.86 -10.30 -9.85
C LYS A 68 -11.06 -10.22 -8.33
N THR A 69 -10.02 -9.79 -7.62
CA THR A 69 -10.05 -9.66 -6.16
C THR A 69 -9.53 -8.30 -5.75
N LEU A 70 -10.35 -7.47 -5.12
CA LEU A 70 -9.89 -6.21 -4.53
C LEU A 70 -9.18 -6.48 -3.19
N ILE A 71 -8.22 -5.63 -2.89
CA ILE A 71 -7.50 -5.62 -1.61
C ILE A 71 -7.90 -4.37 -0.87
N ILE A 72 -8.44 -4.57 0.32
CA ILE A 72 -8.76 -3.48 1.24
C ILE A 72 -7.78 -3.62 2.40
N PRO A 73 -6.83 -2.68 2.58
CA PRO A 73 -5.96 -2.66 3.75
C PRO A 73 -6.82 -2.66 5.01
N GLY A 74 -6.56 -3.60 5.93
CA GLY A 74 -7.26 -3.65 7.21
C GLY A 74 -6.83 -2.46 8.07
N MET A 75 -7.79 -1.81 8.73
CA MET A 75 -7.53 -0.58 9.51
C MET A 75 -7.25 -0.84 10.99
N ASP A 76 -7.35 -2.08 11.44
CA ASP A 76 -7.13 -2.42 12.85
C ASP A 76 -5.63 -2.53 13.14
N GLY A 77 -5.13 -1.72 14.07
CA GLY A 77 -3.74 -1.79 14.53
C GLY A 77 -3.48 -3.11 15.24
N ILE A 78 -2.87 -4.08 14.54
CA ILE A 78 -2.63 -5.42 15.06
C ILE A 78 -1.36 -5.50 15.91
N HIS A 79 -0.37 -4.64 15.64
CA HIS A 79 0.94 -4.72 16.28
C HIS A 79 1.10 -3.69 17.41
N PRO A 80 1.67 -4.04 18.58
CA PRO A 80 1.76 -3.13 19.73
C PRO A 80 2.51 -1.81 19.48
N ILE A 81 3.47 -1.81 18.55
CA ILE A 81 4.34 -0.63 18.33
C ILE A 81 3.86 0.28 17.20
N GLY A 82 2.83 -0.10 16.44
CA GLY A 82 2.44 0.65 15.25
C GLY A 82 1.43 -0.04 14.36
N HIS A 83 1.37 0.40 13.10
CA HIS A 83 0.37 -0.08 12.15
C HIS A 83 0.92 -0.21 10.73
N LEU A 84 0.37 -1.18 10.01
CA LEU A 84 0.57 -1.35 8.59
C LEU A 84 -0.31 -0.35 7.82
N SER A 85 0.31 0.57 7.10
CA SER A 85 -0.37 1.66 6.38
C SER A 85 -0.65 1.34 4.91
N ALA A 86 0.13 0.44 4.30
CA ALA A 86 -0.06 0.00 2.92
C ALA A 86 0.57 -1.39 2.71
N ILE A 87 0.13 -2.09 1.67
CA ILE A 87 0.74 -3.32 1.16
C ILE A 87 0.90 -3.25 -0.35
N GLY A 88 1.91 -3.93 -0.89
CA GLY A 88 2.19 -3.92 -2.32
C GLY A 88 3.19 -4.98 -2.74
N SER A 89 3.62 -4.89 -4.00
CA SER A 89 4.79 -5.64 -4.48
C SER A 89 5.75 -4.71 -5.22
N TYR A 90 7.05 -4.95 -5.02
CA TYR A 90 8.09 -4.24 -5.76
C TYR A 90 8.12 -4.59 -7.25
N ASN A 91 7.50 -5.71 -7.64
CA ASN A 91 7.69 -6.35 -8.95
C ASN A 91 6.42 -6.37 -9.82
N VAL A 92 5.33 -5.73 -9.40
CA VAL A 92 4.04 -5.79 -10.10
C VAL A 92 3.60 -4.39 -10.52
N LEU A 93 3.38 -4.20 -11.83
CA LEU A 93 2.74 -2.99 -12.36
C LEU A 93 1.28 -2.93 -11.87
N PRO A 94 0.81 -1.78 -11.35
CA PRO A 94 -0.60 -1.61 -11.02
C PRO A 94 -1.44 -1.69 -12.32
N GLY A 95 -2.58 -2.38 -12.28
CA GLY A 95 -3.64 -2.09 -13.25
C GLY A 95 -4.41 -3.24 -13.90
N ILE A 96 -4.12 -4.53 -13.61
CA ILE A 96 -4.94 -5.61 -14.18
C ILE A 96 -5.44 -6.51 -13.06
N ILE A 97 -6.66 -6.23 -12.58
CA ILE A 97 -7.34 -7.09 -11.63
C ILE A 97 -7.59 -8.49 -12.22
N ASP A 98 -7.61 -8.65 -13.56
CA ASP A 98 -7.83 -9.93 -14.25
C ASP A 98 -6.67 -10.92 -14.13
N LYS A 99 -5.55 -10.54 -13.51
CA LYS A 99 -4.38 -11.41 -13.32
C LYS A 99 -4.10 -11.66 -11.85
N GLU A 100 -3.47 -12.81 -11.58
CA GLU A 100 -2.88 -13.08 -10.27
C GLU A 100 -1.84 -11.99 -9.97
N ARG A 101 -1.88 -11.47 -8.75
CA ARG A 101 -0.94 -10.47 -8.24
C ARG A 101 -0.29 -11.01 -6.97
N ILE A 102 0.82 -10.39 -6.59
CA ILE A 102 1.56 -10.74 -5.38
C ILE A 102 1.68 -9.49 -4.52
N VAL A 103 1.64 -9.68 -3.20
CA VAL A 103 2.13 -8.73 -2.20
C VAL A 103 3.37 -9.34 -1.56
N ASP A 104 4.46 -8.57 -1.52
CA ASP A 104 5.74 -8.98 -0.94
C ASP A 104 6.35 -7.94 0.02
N PHE A 105 5.71 -6.77 0.14
CA PHE A 105 6.07 -5.79 1.17
C PHE A 105 4.85 -5.07 1.74
N GLY A 106 5.06 -4.45 2.89
CA GLY A 106 4.16 -3.49 3.48
C GLY A 106 4.87 -2.23 3.96
N MET A 107 4.14 -1.13 4.12
CA MET A 107 4.65 0.10 4.70
C MET A 107 4.21 0.18 6.14
N PHE A 108 5.14 0.05 7.09
CA PHE A 108 4.84 0.05 8.51
C PHE A 108 5.20 1.39 9.13
N HIS A 109 4.29 1.94 9.94
CA HIS A 109 4.49 3.16 10.70
C HIS A 109 4.49 2.84 12.20
N ALA A 110 5.63 3.04 12.85
CA ALA A 110 5.83 2.79 14.26
C ALA A 110 5.50 4.04 15.10
N ALA A 111 4.49 3.95 15.96
CA ALA A 111 4.14 4.99 16.92
C ALA A 111 5.01 4.91 18.19
N LEU A 112 5.60 3.75 18.47
CA LEU A 112 6.49 3.48 19.59
C LEU A 112 7.79 2.84 19.08
N PRO A 113 8.94 3.03 19.76
CA PRO A 113 10.14 2.28 19.43
C PRO A 113 9.97 0.80 19.75
N GLY A 114 10.60 -0.07 18.98
CA GLY A 114 10.56 -1.51 19.22
C GLY A 114 11.01 -2.33 18.02
N ASN A 115 10.83 -3.63 18.13
CA ASN A 115 11.20 -4.59 17.09
C ASN A 115 9.96 -5.31 16.57
N ILE A 116 9.99 -5.63 15.29
CA ILE A 116 9.15 -6.65 14.67
C ILE A 116 10.08 -7.80 14.32
N SER A 117 9.74 -9.00 14.78
CA SER A 117 10.44 -10.22 14.45
C SER A 117 9.82 -10.87 13.22
N LYS A 118 10.64 -11.58 12.45
CA LYS A 118 10.17 -12.48 11.40
C LYS A 118 9.11 -13.42 11.99
N GLU A 119 8.07 -13.73 11.22
CA GLU A 119 6.90 -14.52 11.64
C GLU A 119 5.87 -13.79 12.51
N GLU A 120 6.11 -12.55 12.94
CA GLU A 120 5.10 -11.78 13.66
C GLU A 120 3.99 -11.25 12.74
N VAL A 121 2.77 -11.19 13.27
CA VAL A 121 1.62 -10.59 12.59
C VAL A 121 1.69 -9.07 12.75
N ILE A 122 1.76 -8.36 11.63
CA ILE A 122 1.95 -6.91 11.60
C ILE A 122 0.71 -6.15 11.09
N GLY A 123 -0.29 -6.87 10.59
CA GLY A 123 -1.50 -6.29 10.05
C GLY A 123 -2.43 -7.34 9.46
N ALA A 124 -3.52 -6.88 8.85
CA ALA A 124 -4.43 -7.72 8.10
C ALA A 124 -4.95 -7.00 6.86
N THR A 125 -5.53 -7.76 5.95
CA THR A 125 -6.22 -7.23 4.78
C THR A 125 -7.47 -8.04 4.49
N LEU A 126 -8.45 -7.39 3.88
CA LEU A 126 -9.60 -8.06 3.29
C LEU A 126 -9.36 -8.27 1.81
N MET A 127 -9.48 -9.53 1.38
CA MET A 127 -9.61 -9.88 -0.02
C MET A 127 -11.08 -9.97 -0.37
N VAL A 128 -11.49 -9.15 -1.34
CA VAL A 128 -12.88 -9.01 -1.77
C VAL A 128 -12.98 -9.45 -3.23
N PRO A 129 -13.43 -10.68 -3.50
CA PRO A 129 -13.73 -11.11 -4.86
C PRO A 129 -14.78 -10.19 -5.49
N VAL A 130 -14.59 -9.87 -6.76
CA VAL A 130 -15.50 -9.06 -7.57
C VAL A 130 -15.92 -9.81 -8.83
N LYS A 131 -17.13 -9.55 -9.31
CA LYS A 131 -17.69 -10.13 -10.54
C LYS A 131 -17.74 -9.10 -11.66
#